data_AF-A0A6H9YWE5-F1
#
_entry.id   AF-A0A6H9YWE5-F1
#
_cell.length_a   1.000
_cell.length_b   1.000
_cell.length_c   1.000
_cell.angle_alpha   90.00
_cell.angle_beta   90.00
_cell.angle_gamma   90.00
#
_symmetry.space_group_name_H-M   'P 1'
#
loop_
_entity.id
_entity.type
_entity.pdbx_description
1 polymer ?
#
loop_
_entity_poly.entity_id
_entity_poly.type
_entity_poly.pdbx_seq_one_letter_code
_entity_poly.pdbx_strand_id
1 'polypeptide(L)'
;MRWEEHLDCPPMVQLSGSPSQPVYLLAWIRSDADPTWRAVVTYIQQHDDQPPERVVVDVAGDRLSTLMPPAAYANVPRLHLNASGAVQPWQRPPVSDS
;
A
#
# COMPACT_ATOMS: atom_id res chain seq x y z
N MET A 1 18.51 -19.38 19.79
CA MET A 1 17.84 -18.88 18.57
C MET A 1 17.46 -17.42 18.81
N ARG A 2 18.10 -16.48 18.11
CA ARG A 2 17.65 -15.10 18.07
C ARG A 2 16.68 -15.00 16.88
N TRP A 3 15.45 -14.59 17.15
CA TRP A 3 14.52 -14.17 16.12
C TRP A 3 14.97 -12.79 15.62
N GLU A 4 16.08 -12.77 14.87
CA GLU A 4 16.46 -11.64 14.00
C GLU A 4 15.97 -11.96 12.58
N GLU A 5 14.75 -12.47 12.46
CA GLU A 5 14.00 -12.26 11.24
C GLU A 5 13.44 -10.84 11.38
N HIS A 6 13.93 -9.92 10.56
CA HIS A 6 13.21 -8.69 10.26
C HIS A 6 11.87 -9.12 9.64
N LEU A 7 10.91 -9.48 10.49
CA LEU A 7 9.51 -9.57 10.15
C LEU A 7 9.11 -8.13 9.88
N ASP A 8 9.38 -7.67 8.66
CA ASP A 8 8.87 -6.41 8.14
C ASP A 8 7.35 -6.55 8.09
N CYS A 9 6.72 -6.32 9.25
CA CYS A 9 5.29 -6.19 9.35
C CYS A 9 4.94 -4.93 8.57
N PRO A 10 4.19 -5.05 7.45
CA PRO A 10 3.85 -3.88 6.65
C PRO A 10 3.13 -2.86 7.54
N PRO A 11 3.35 -1.56 7.36
CA PRO A 11 2.74 -0.58 8.24
C PRO A 11 1.22 -0.54 8.05
N MET A 12 0.51 -0.26 9.13
CA MET A 12 -0.94 -0.17 9.12
C MET A 12 -1.41 1.21 8.64
N VAL A 13 -2.54 1.23 7.95
CA VAL A 13 -3.28 2.43 7.54
C VAL A 13 -4.77 2.23 7.81
N GLN A 14 -5.49 3.32 8.00
CA GLN A 14 -6.94 3.32 8.08
C GLN A 14 -7.51 3.46 6.67
N LEU A 15 -8.31 2.48 6.22
CA LEU A 15 -9.05 2.57 4.97
C LEU A 15 -10.41 3.24 5.21
N SER A 16 -10.63 4.39 4.57
CA SER A 16 -11.88 5.14 4.57
C SER A 16 -12.99 4.39 3.83
N GLY A 17 -14.14 4.20 4.48
CA GLY A 17 -15.30 3.49 3.94
C GLY A 17 -16.35 3.23 5.02
N SER A 18 -17.38 2.47 4.68
CA SER A 18 -18.39 1.98 5.63
C SER A 18 -18.44 0.45 5.57
N PRO A 19 -17.82 -0.27 6.51
CA PRO A 19 -17.09 0.23 7.67
C PRO A 19 -15.68 0.74 7.32
N SER A 20 -15.19 1.69 8.11
CA SER A 20 -13.78 2.08 8.11
C SER A 20 -13.00 1.00 8.89
N GLN A 21 -11.90 0.49 8.33
CA GLN A 21 -11.12 -0.57 8.98
C GLN A 21 -9.60 -0.39 8.83
N PRO A 22 -8.81 -0.83 9.83
CA PRO A 22 -7.37 -0.87 9.71
C PRO A 22 -6.95 -1.98 8.72
N VAL A 23 -6.01 -1.65 7.85
CA VAL A 23 -5.45 -2.56 6.83
C VAL A 23 -3.93 -2.42 6.77
N TYR A 24 -3.24 -3.41 6.23
CA TYR A 24 -1.79 -3.38 6.04
C TYR A 24 -1.43 -2.84 4.66
N LEU A 25 -0.54 -1.85 4.60
CA LEU A 25 -0.09 -1.23 3.36
C LEU A 25 1.10 -1.99 2.77
N LEU A 26 0.93 -2.58 1.59
CA LEU A 26 1.94 -3.39 0.93
C LEU A 26 2.79 -2.59 -0.06
N ALA A 27 2.19 -1.67 -0.82
CA ALA A 27 2.90 -0.86 -1.80
C ALA A 27 2.07 0.37 -2.21
N TRP A 28 2.76 1.40 -2.71
CA TRP A 28 2.16 2.47 -3.49
C TRP A 28 2.36 2.21 -4.98
N ILE A 29 1.33 2.42 -5.79
CA ILE A 29 1.38 2.28 -7.25
C ILE A 29 0.97 3.60 -7.89
N ARG A 30 1.69 4.01 -8.93
CA ARG A 30 1.31 5.11 -9.82
C ARG A 30 1.43 4.64 -11.27
N SER A 31 0.56 5.09 -12.15
CA SER A 31 0.60 4.72 -13.57
C SER A 31 0.90 5.90 -14.49
N ASP A 32 1.31 5.65 -15.73
CA ASP A 32 1.41 6.69 -16.77
C ASP A 32 0.04 7.20 -17.23
N ALA A 33 -0.97 6.33 -17.24
CA ALA A 33 -2.33 6.65 -17.69
C ALA A 33 -3.10 7.49 -16.66
N ASP A 34 -2.86 7.24 -15.38
CA ASP A 34 -3.39 7.99 -14.25
C ASP A 34 -2.26 8.30 -13.26
N PRO A 35 -1.84 9.58 -13.17
CA PRO A 35 -0.77 10.01 -12.29
C PRO A 35 -1.19 10.08 -10.82
N THR A 36 -2.38 9.62 -10.45
CA THR A 36 -2.82 9.51 -9.06
C THR A 36 -2.15 8.33 -8.37
N TRP A 37 -1.76 8.51 -7.11
CA TRP A 37 -1.25 7.41 -6.31
C TRP A 37 -2.39 6.50 -5.85
N ARG A 38 -2.22 5.20 -6.07
CA ARG A 38 -3.02 4.12 -5.50
C ARG A 38 -2.20 3.34 -4.49
N ALA A 39 -2.87 2.61 -3.63
CA ALA A 39 -2.25 1.77 -2.61
C ALA A 39 -2.72 0.34 -2.76
N VAL A 40 -1.78 -0.60 -2.69
CA VAL A 40 -2.08 -2.01 -2.52
C VAL A 40 -2.13 -2.28 -1.03
N VAL A 41 -3.27 -2.73 -0.53
CA VAL A 41 -3.48 -3.04 0.88
C VAL A 41 -3.99 -4.47 1.06
N THR A 42 -3.73 -5.04 2.23
CA THR A 42 -4.27 -6.35 2.61
C THR A 42 -4.89 -6.33 3.98
N TYR A 43 -5.94 -7.14 4.15
CA TYR A 43 -6.61 -7.37 5.42
C TYR A 43 -7.23 -8.76 5.44
N ILE A 44 -7.61 -9.22 6.63
CA ILE A 44 -8.40 -10.44 6.79
C ILE A 44 -9.86 -10.03 6.78
N GLN A 45 -10.62 -10.63 5.86
CA GLN A 45 -12.06 -10.49 5.79
C GLN A 45 -12.68 -11.73 6.45
N GLN A 46 -13.53 -11.49 7.45
CA GLN A 46 -14.37 -12.53 8.03
C GLN A 46 -15.76 -12.44 7.41
N HIS A 47 -16.25 -13.55 6.87
CA HIS A 47 -17.64 -13.70 6.43
C HIS A 47 -18.29 -14.75 7.31
N ASP A 48 -19.30 -14.38 8.10
CA ASP A 48 -20.14 -15.24 8.97
C ASP A 48 -19.55 -16.65 9.25
N ASP A 49 -20.14 -17.69 8.64
CA ASP A 49 -19.77 -19.10 8.80
C ASP A 49 -18.64 -19.57 7.86
N GLN A 50 -18.02 -18.66 7.12
CA GLN A 50 -16.87 -18.98 6.26
C GLN A 50 -15.54 -18.79 7.00
N PRO A 51 -14.51 -19.58 6.64
CA PRO A 51 -13.16 -19.31 7.11
C PRO A 51 -12.71 -17.90 6.71
N PRO A 52 -11.92 -17.21 7.58
CA PRO A 52 -11.37 -15.92 7.24
C PRO A 52 -10.52 -15.99 5.97
N GLU A 53 -10.71 -15.03 5.08
CA GLU A 53 -9.96 -14.91 3.84
C GLU A 53 -9.00 -13.72 3.89
N ARG A 54 -7.80 -13.88 3.34
CA ARG A 54 -6.89 -12.75 3.13
C ARG A 54 -7.19 -12.09 1.81
N VAL A 55 -7.61 -10.83 1.88
CA VAL A 55 -7.94 -10.03 0.72
C VAL A 55 -6.78 -9.09 0.41
N VAL A 56 -6.47 -8.93 -0.88
CA VAL A 56 -5.54 -7.91 -1.38
C VAL A 56 -6.31 -7.03 -2.35
N VAL A 57 -6.37 -5.73 -2.08
CA VAL A 57 -7.09 -4.77 -2.92
C VAL A 57 -6.23 -3.58 -3.27
N ASP A 58 -6.56 -2.95 -4.40
CA ASP A 58 -6.06 -1.64 -4.76
C ASP A 58 -7.11 -0.57 -4.40
N VAL A 59 -6.66 0.50 -3.74
CA VAL A 59 -7.51 1.63 -3.35
C VAL A 59 -6.85 2.96 -3.73
N ALA A 60 -7.65 3.99 -3.98
CA ALA A 60 -7.14 5.35 -4.14
C ALA A 60 -6.41 5.81 -2.87
N GLY A 61 -5.24 6.45 -3.04
CA GLY A 61 -4.38 6.81 -1.92
C GLY A 61 -4.98 7.84 -0.97
N ASP A 62 -5.89 8.68 -1.45
CA ASP A 62 -6.66 9.65 -0.66
C ASP A 62 -7.71 9.00 0.26
N ARG A 63 -8.01 7.72 0.06
CA ARG A 63 -8.86 6.92 0.96
C ARG A 63 -8.09 6.34 2.14
N LEU A 64 -6.81 6.64 2.30
CA LEU A 64 -5.99 6.13 3.39
C LEU A 64 -5.59 7.23 4.37
N SER A 65 -5.69 6.93 5.66
CA SER A 65 -5.09 7.75 6.72
C SER A 65 -4.01 6.95 7.43
N THR A 66 -2.87 7.58 7.73
CA THR A 66 -1.76 6.93 8.43
C THR A 66 -2.11 6.66 9.88
N LEU A 67 -1.79 5.46 10.38
CA LEU A 67 -1.99 5.05 11.78
C LEU A 67 -0.66 4.95 12.57
N MET A 68 0.47 5.06 11.89
CA MET A 68 1.81 4.89 12.47
C MET A 68 2.68 6.13 12.23
N PRO A 69 3.83 6.26 12.90
CA PRO A 69 4.79 7.32 12.60
C PRO A 69 5.32 7.23 11.15
N PRO A 70 5.70 8.35 10.52
CA PRO A 70 6.20 8.37 9.14
C PRO A 70 7.34 7.39 8.85
N ALA A 71 8.21 7.14 9.83
CA ALA A 71 9.33 6.20 9.72
C ALA A 71 8.88 4.75 9.42
N ALA A 72 7.70 4.34 9.88
CA ALA A 72 7.16 3.01 9.61
C ALA A 72 6.84 2.79 8.11
N TYR A 73 6.62 3.87 7.37
CA TYR A 73 6.29 3.84 5.94
C TYR A 73 7.52 4.02 5.03
N ALA A 74 8.70 4.22 5.60
CA ALA A 74 9.91 4.54 4.84
C ALA A 74 10.28 3.44 3.83
N ASN A 75 10.04 2.19 4.22
CA ASN A 75 10.36 1.00 3.43
C ASN A 75 9.19 0.49 2.58
N VAL A 76 8.04 1.17 2.58
CA VAL A 76 6.91 0.78 1.72
C VAL A 76 7.32 0.97 0.26
N PRO A 77 7.32 -0.10 -0.55
CA PRO A 77 7.66 -0.02 -1.97
C PRO A 77 6.81 1.01 -2.69
N ARG A 78 7.46 1.79 -3.55
CA ARG A 78 6.78 2.65 -4.53
C ARG A 78 7.03 2.07 -5.91
N LEU A 79 5.95 1.79 -6.62
CA LEU A 79 5.95 1.11 -7.90
C LEU A 79 5.34 2.02 -8.97
N HIS A 80 5.88 1.91 -10.17
CA HIS A 80 5.42 2.57 -11.37
C HIS A 80 4.92 1.54 -12.36
N LEU A 81 3.68 1.72 -12.84
CA LEU A 81 3.11 0.97 -13.93
C LEU A 81 3.25 1.79 -15.22
N ASN A 82 4.17 1.40 -16.08
CA ASN A 82 4.41 2.13 -17.32
C ASN A 82 3.30 1.89 -18.35
N ALA A 83 3.32 2.63 -19.44
CA ALA A 83 2.35 2.50 -20.54
C ALA A 83 2.30 1.09 -21.19
N SER A 84 3.36 0.27 -21.07
CA SER A 84 3.35 -1.12 -21.55
C SER A 84 2.77 -2.11 -20.55
N GLY A 85 2.31 -1.64 -19.39
CA GLY A 85 1.78 -2.47 -18.30
C GLY A 85 2.86 -3.19 -17.47
N ALA A 86 4.13 -2.82 -17.64
CA ALA A 86 5.22 -3.37 -16.83
C ALA A 86 5.35 -2.61 -15.51
N VAL A 87 5.59 -3.35 -14.42
CA VAL A 87 5.83 -2.80 -13.09
C VAL A 87 7.33 -2.57 -12.87
N GLN A 88 7.70 -1.37 -12.44
CA GLN A 88 9.07 -0.96 -12.17
C GLN A 88 9.16 -0.23 -10.82
N PRO A 89 10.32 -0.19 -10.14
CA PRO A 89 10.51 0.69 -9.00
C PRO A 89 10.25 2.15 -9.42
N TRP A 90 9.43 2.85 -8.66
CA TRP A 90 9.16 4.25 -8.94
C TRP A 90 10.41 5.09 -8.69
N GLN A 91 10.83 5.83 -9.72
CA GLN A 91 11.87 6.83 -9.62
C GLN A 91 11.22 8.21 -9.55
N ARG A 92 11.67 9.02 -8.59
CA ARG A 92 11.26 10.42 -8.53
C ARG A 92 11.74 11.11 -9.81
N PRO A 93 10.85 11.78 -10.58
CA PRO A 93 11.30 12.60 -11.70
C PRO A 93 12.32 13.65 -11.22
N PRO A 94 13.36 13.97 -12.01
CA PRO A 94 14.27 15.04 -11.66
C PRO A 94 13.47 16.33 -11.41
N VAL A 95 13.81 17.07 -10.35
CA VAL A 95 13.23 18.38 -10.10
C VAL A 95 13.75 19.29 -11.21
N SER A 96 12.86 19.75 -12.10
CA SER A 96 13.21 20.78 -13.06
C SER A 96 13.32 22.10 -12.31
N ASP A 97 14.55 22.57 -12.07
CA ASP A 97 14.77 23.96 -11.65
C ASP A 97 14.17 24.85 -12.75
N SER A 98 13.11 25.58 -12.40
CA SER A 98 12.47 26.60 -13.24
C SER A 98 12.89 27.98 -12.77
#